data_AF-A0AAW5EFI0-F1
#
_entry.id   AF-A0AAW5EFI0-F1
#
_cell.length_a   1.000
_cell.length_b   1.000
_cell.length_c   1.000
_cell.angle_alpha   90.00
_cell.angle_beta   90.00
_cell.angle_gamma   90.00
#
_symmetry.space_group_name_H-M   'P 1'
#
loop_
_entity.id
_entity.type
_entity.pdbx_description
1 polymer ?
#
loop_
_entity_poly.entity_id
_entity_poly.type
_entity_poly.pdbx_seq_one_letter_code
_entity_poly.pdbx_strand_id
1 'polypeptide(L)' 'LPAFAKSGDKLDITVSSMGDAKSLQGGTLLLTALRGIDGEIYAIAQGSISTGGLTARPGGAGSHSTAATVMGGANVEREI' A
#
# COMPACT_ATOMS: atom_id res chain seq x y z
N LEU A 1 5.60 -12.60 2.93
CA LEU A 1 5.63 -12.04 4.30
C LEU A 1 7.05 -12.10 4.83
N PRO A 2 7.46 -11.20 5.74
CA PRO A 2 8.72 -11.39 6.45
C PRO A 2 8.71 -12.75 7.16
N ALA A 3 9.87 -13.38 7.30
CA ALA A 3 10.00 -14.60 8.08
C ALA A 3 9.48 -14.31 9.50
N PHE A 4 8.61 -15.18 10.03
CA PHE A 4 7.99 -15.09 11.37
C PHE A 4 6.87 -14.05 11.58
N ALA A 5 6.21 -13.57 10.51
CA ALA A 5 5.01 -12.74 10.69
C ALA A 5 3.88 -13.53 11.39
N LYS A 6 3.42 -13.01 12.53
CA LYS A 6 2.34 -13.61 13.33
C LYS A 6 0.99 -13.00 13.00
N SER A 7 -0.08 -13.73 13.33
CA SER A 7 -1.43 -13.16 13.23
C SER A 7 -1.54 -11.90 14.10
N GLY A 8 -2.02 -10.81 13.51
CA GLY A 8 -2.10 -9.49 14.15
C GLY A 8 -0.88 -8.58 13.93
N ASP A 9 0.20 -9.05 13.31
CA ASP A 9 1.33 -8.19 12.94
C ASP A 9 0.89 -7.17 11.89
N LYS A 10 1.44 -5.95 12.01
CA LYS A 10 1.24 -4.88 11.04
C LYS A 10 2.39 -4.84 10.04
N LEU A 11 2.05 -4.69 8.77
CA LEU A 11 3.00 -4.59 7.68
C LEU A 11 2.81 -3.26 6.95
N ASP A 12 3.95 -2.66 6.60
CA ASP A 12 3.99 -1.60 5.60
C ASP A 12 3.76 -2.21 4.22
N ILE A 13 2.92 -1.56 3.42
CA ILE A 13 2.63 -2.01 2.06
C ILE A 13 2.84 -0.91 1.05
N THR A 14 3.26 -1.30 -0.14
CA THR A 14 3.28 -0.41 -1.30
C THR A 14 2.04 -0.67 -2.12
N VAL A 15 1.35 0.39 -2.50
CA VAL A 15 0.17 0.37 -3.35
C VAL A 15 0.46 1.14 -4.62
N SER A 16 -0.11 0.66 -5.71
CA SER A 16 -0.08 1.35 -7.00
C SER A 16 -1.50 1.54 -7.48
N SER A 17 -1.75 2.65 -8.17
CA SER A 17 -3.02 2.85 -8.84
C SER A 17 -3.21 1.83 -9.94
N MET A 18 -4.45 1.39 -10.12
CA MET A 18 -4.86 0.54 -11.22
C MET A 18 -5.84 1.31 -12.11
N GLY A 19 -5.68 1.22 -13.43
CA GLY A 19 -6.52 1.94 -14.40
C GLY A 19 -5.94 3.31 -14.77
N ASP A 20 -6.79 4.34 -14.76
CA ASP A 20 -6.51 5.69 -15.27
C ASP A 20 -6.30 6.74 -14.17
N ALA A 21 -6.10 6.31 -12.92
CA ALA A 21 -5.91 7.24 -11.81
C ALA A 21 -4.66 8.12 -12.04
N LYS A 22 -4.85 9.44 -11.96
CA LYS A 22 -3.79 10.42 -12.21
C LYS A 22 -2.86 10.60 -11.01
N SER A 23 -3.35 10.36 -9.79
CA SER A 23 -2.61 10.53 -8.54
C SER A 23 -3.24 9.70 -7.42
N LEU A 24 -2.43 9.18 -6.50
CA LEU A 24 -2.88 8.58 -5.24
C LEU A 24 -2.85 9.57 -4.05
N GLN A 25 -2.43 10.81 -4.29
CA GLN A 25 -2.27 11.80 -3.22
C GLN A 25 -3.60 12.12 -2.54
N GLY A 26 -3.62 12.04 -1.21
CA GLY A 26 -4.83 12.25 -0.41
C GLY A 26 -5.85 11.11 -0.49
N GLY A 27 -5.50 10.00 -1.17
CA GLY A 27 -6.34 8.82 -1.26
C GLY A 27 -6.34 7.99 0.03
N THR A 28 -7.29 7.07 0.11
CA THR A 28 -7.38 6.04 1.14
C THR A 28 -7.52 4.69 0.47
N LEU A 29 -6.72 3.72 0.90
CA LEU A 29 -6.83 2.33 0.50
C LEU A 29 -8.05 1.72 1.21
N LEU A 30 -9.03 1.28 0.42
CA LEU A 30 -10.14 0.49 0.92
C LEU A 30 -9.67 -0.91 1.32
N LEU A 31 -10.47 -1.58 2.14
CA LEU A 31 -10.18 -2.95 2.58
C LEU A 31 -9.85 -3.85 1.38
N THR A 32 -8.61 -4.31 1.34
CA THR A 32 -8.02 -5.05 0.23
C THR A 32 -7.35 -6.30 0.76
N ALA A 33 -7.76 -7.47 0.26
CA ALA A 33 -7.14 -8.73 0.64
C ALA A 33 -5.78 -8.91 -0.06
N LEU A 34 -4.74 -9.22 0.70
CA LEU A 34 -3.42 -9.57 0.20
C LEU A 34 -3.33 -11.09 0.06
N ARG A 35 -3.32 -11.52 -1.20
CA ARG A 35 -3.36 -12.92 -1.59
C ARG A 35 -1.98 -13.43 -1.98
N GLY A 36 -1.66 -14.65 -1.55
CA GLY A 36 -0.48 -15.38 -2.00
C GLY A 36 -0.66 -15.93 -3.42
N ILE A 37 0.45 -16.40 -4.01
CA ILE A 37 0.45 -17.07 -5.32
C ILE A 37 -0.33 -18.40 -5.31
N ASP A 38 -0.53 -18.97 -4.14
CA ASP A 38 -1.32 -20.16 -3.85
C ASP A 38 -2.84 -19.89 -3.82
N GLY A 39 -3.24 -18.62 -3.86
CA GLY A 39 -4.65 -18.23 -3.86
C GLY A 39 -5.21 -17.90 -2.47
N GLU A 40 -4.44 -18.11 -1.40
CA GLU A 40 -4.88 -17.91 -0.02
C GLU A 40 -4.68 -16.45 0.44
N ILE A 41 -5.54 -15.98 1.35
CA ILE A 41 -5.42 -14.65 1.96
C ILE A 41 -4.51 -14.74 3.17
N TYR A 42 -3.45 -13.94 3.19
CA TYR A 42 -2.48 -13.89 4.28
C TYR A 42 -2.57 -12.62 5.12
N ALA A 43 -3.06 -11.54 4.53
CA ALA A 43 -3.21 -10.27 5.22
C ALA A 43 -4.35 -9.44 4.62
N ILE A 44 -4.88 -8.51 5.40
CA ILE A 44 -5.86 -7.51 4.95
C ILE A 44 -5.25 -6.12 5.07
N ALA A 45 -5.33 -5.35 3.99
CA ALA A 45 -4.76 -4.02 3.88
C ALA A 45 -5.83 -2.94 3.82
N GLN A 46 -5.64 -1.87 4.57
CA GLN A 46 -6.48 -0.66 4.53
C GLN A 46 -5.73 0.53 5.12
N GLY A 47 -6.15 1.75 4.79
CA GLY A 47 -5.68 2.95 5.47
C GLY A 47 -5.31 4.11 4.56
N SER A 48 -4.84 5.20 5.17
CA SER A 48 -4.46 6.41 4.45
C SER A 48 -3.21 6.19 3.60
N ILE A 49 -3.25 6.70 2.37
CA ILE A 49 -2.15 6.55 1.43
C ILE A 49 -1.14 7.69 1.62
N SER A 50 0.13 7.33 1.76
CA SER A 50 1.25 8.28 1.78
C SER A 50 2.06 8.16 0.50
N THR A 51 1.98 9.17 -0.37
CA THR A 51 2.69 9.20 -1.67
C THR A 51 4.15 9.62 -1.56
N GLY A 52 4.68 9.86 -0.35
CA GLY A 52 6.00 10.46 -0.15
C GLY A 52 6.02 11.94 -0.53
N GLY A 53 6.77 12.74 0.23
CA GLY A 53 6.89 14.17 -0.02
C GLY A 53 7.46 14.45 -1.40
N LEU A 54 6.61 14.96 -2.28
CA LEU A 54 6.98 15.27 -3.65
C LEU A 54 7.90 16.49 -3.67
N THR A 55 9.20 16.29 -3.91
CA THR A 55 10.08 17.42 -4.23
C THR A 55 9.72 17.88 -5.65
N ALA A 56 8.76 18.79 -5.76
CA ALA A 56 8.57 19.55 -6.98
C ALA A 56 9.91 20.22 -7.31
N ARG A 57 10.58 19.74 -8.36
CA ARG A 57 11.78 20.43 -8.88
C ARG A 57 11.30 21.82 -9.35
N PRO A 58 11.98 22.91 -8.99
CA PRO A 58 11.61 24.23 -9.51
C PRO A 58 11.62 24.17 -11.04
N GLY A 59 10.47 24.38 -11.68
CA GLY A 59 10.29 24.30 -13.14
C GLY A 59 9.85 22.94 -13.71
N GLY A 60 9.63 21.91 -12.89
CA GLY A 60 9.09 20.61 -13.32
C GLY A 60 7.59 20.49 -13.04
N ALA A 61 6.83 19.90 -13.96
CA ALA A 61 5.43 19.55 -13.74
C ALA A 61 5.29 18.73 -12.44
N GLY A 62 4.26 19.04 -11.64
CA GLY A 62 3.98 18.31 -10.40
C GLY A 62 3.94 16.80 -10.67
N SER A 63 4.87 16.07 -10.08
CA SER A 63 4.92 14.61 -10.18
C SER A 63 3.71 14.01 -9.45
N HIS A 64 2.70 13.57 -10.20
CA HIS A 64 1.59 12.86 -9.59
C HIS A 64 2.00 11.41 -9.33
N SER A 65 2.18 11.04 -8.06
CA SER A 65 2.60 9.68 -7.73
C SER A 65 1.43 8.71 -7.84
N THR A 66 1.53 7.79 -8.77
CA THR A 66 0.65 6.62 -8.94
C THR A 66 1.08 5.44 -8.08
N ALA A 67 2.20 5.57 -7.36
CA ALA A 67 2.67 4.63 -6.35
C ALA A 67 2.76 5.31 -4.98
N ALA A 68 2.48 4.56 -3.92
CA ALA A 68 2.46 5.09 -2.57
C ALA A 68 2.63 3.99 -1.54
N THR A 69 2.83 4.37 -0.29
CA THR A 69 2.96 3.44 0.83
C THR A 69 1.83 3.66 1.83
N VAL A 70 1.31 2.56 2.38
CA VAL A 70 0.44 2.59 3.57
C VAL A 70 1.25 1.98 4.71
N MET A 71 1.71 2.84 5.62
CA MET A 71 2.50 2.41 6.78
C MET A 71 1.60 1.70 7.79
N GLY A 72 1.99 0.50 8.22
CA GLY A 72 1.22 -0.36 9.12
C GLY A 72 -0.19 -0.67 8.63
N GLY A 73 -0.42 -0.57 7.31
CA GLY A 73 -1.74 -0.65 6.70
C GLY A 73 -2.26 -2.07 6.51
N ALA A 74 -1.37 -3.07 6.52
CA ALA A 74 -1.76 -4.46 6.39
C ALA A 74 -1.69 -5.18 7.73
N ASN A 75 -2.75 -5.90 8.10
CA ASN A 75 -2.79 -6.78 9.25
C ASN A 75 -2.69 -8.23 8.76
N VAL A 76 -1.80 -9.01 9.37
CA VAL A 76 -1.60 -10.43 9.05
C VAL A 76 -2.76 -11.24 9.63
N GLU A 77 -3.46 -11.96 8.77
CA GLU A 77 -4.59 -12.83 9.15
C GLU A 77 -4.15 -14.29 9.29
N ARG A 78 -3.05 -14.68 8.62
CA ARG A 78 -2.56 -16.05 8.59
C ARG A 78 -1.04 -16.12 8.72
N GLU A 79 -0.59 -16.98 9.62
CA GLU A 79 0.83 -17.33 9.81
C GLU A 79 1.28 -18.30 8.71
N ILE A 80 2.56 -18.23 8.34
CA ILE A 80 3.21 -19.19 7.42
C ILE A 80 4.13 -20.11 8.22
#